data_AF-A0A142XUC0-F1
#
_entry.id   AF-A0A142XUC0-F1
#
_cell.length_a   1.000
_cell.length_b   1.000
_cell.length_c   1.000
_cell.angle_alpha   90.00
_cell.angle_beta   90.00
_cell.angle_gamma   90.00
#
_symmetry.space_group_name_H-M   'P 1'
#
loop_
_entity.id
_entity.type
_entity.pdbx_description
1 polymer ?
#
loop_
_entity_poly.entity_id
_entity_poly.type
_entity_poly.pdbx_seq_one_letter_code
_entity_poly.pdbx_strand_id
1 'polypeptide(L)' 'MKRSRSRSKEAIEFAQSKRRTSNEFSTDVWQWIRNRQIQGLKFRREYPIPPYTVDFGCV' A
#
# COMPACT_ATOMS: atom_id res chain seq x y z
N MET A 1 -18.68 -5.80 15.78
CA MET A 1 -17.35 -5.14 15.72
C MET A 1 -16.25 -6.18 15.87
N LYS A 2 -15.67 -6.69 14.77
CA LYS A 2 -14.56 -7.66 14.83
C LYS A 2 -13.25 -6.92 14.55
N ARG A 3 -12.42 -6.73 15.58
CA ARG A 3 -11.09 -6.12 15.48
C ARG A 3 -10.29 -6.89 14.42
N SER A 4 -9.94 -6.21 13.34
CA SER A 4 -9.11 -6.73 12.24
C SER A 4 -7.86 -7.38 12.82
N ARG A 5 -7.59 -8.64 12.43
CA ARG A 5 -6.45 -9.44 12.88
C ARG A 5 -5.19 -8.59 12.76
N SER A 6 -4.53 -8.41 13.90
CA SER A 6 -3.26 -7.72 14.09
C SER A 6 -2.33 -7.93 12.90
N ARG A 7 -1.93 -6.84 12.24
CA ARG A 7 -0.85 -6.85 11.23
C ARG A 7 0.36 -7.54 11.87
N SER A 8 0.81 -8.66 11.31
CA SER A 8 1.98 -9.37 11.83
C SER A 8 3.23 -8.52 11.63
N LYS A 9 4.19 -8.61 12.55
CA LYS A 9 5.39 -7.76 12.54
C LYS A 9 6.19 -7.99 11.25
N GLU A 10 6.21 -9.23 10.78
CA GLU A 10 6.85 -9.70 9.56
C GLU A 10 6.21 -9.06 8.31
N ALA A 11 4.88 -8.92 8.27
CA ALA A 11 4.20 -8.25 7.17
C ALA A 11 4.48 -6.73 7.14
N ILE A 12 4.66 -6.13 8.32
CA ILE A 12 5.04 -4.71 8.43
C ILE A 12 6.49 -4.50 7.97
N GLU A 13 7.41 -5.37 8.40
CA GLU A 13 8.82 -5.32 8.01
C GLU A 13 9.01 -5.57 6.51
N PHE A 14 8.27 -6.53 5.93
CA PHE A 14 8.28 -6.80 4.49
C PHE A 14 7.73 -5.61 3.68
N ALA A 15 6.67 -4.96 4.15
CA ALA A 15 6.20 -3.71 3.54
C ALA A 15 7.29 -2.62 3.63
N GLN A 16 7.90 -2.42 4.80
CA GLN A 16 8.97 -1.42 4.96
C GLN A 16 10.19 -1.65 4.08
N SER A 17 10.62 -2.89 3.87
CA SER A 17 11.73 -3.21 2.96
C SER A 17 11.35 -2.92 1.52
N LYS A 18 10.13 -3.26 1.09
CA LYS A 18 9.61 -2.90 -0.24
C LYS A 18 9.53 -1.39 -0.47
N ARG A 19 9.24 -0.56 0.54
CA ARG A 19 9.29 0.92 0.40
C ARG A 19 10.68 1.41 0.06
N ARG A 20 11.72 0.77 0.62
CA ARG A 20 13.13 1.12 0.38
C ARG A 20 13.65 0.61 -0.96
N THR A 21 13.08 -0.48 -1.46
CA THR A 21 13.38 -1.07 -2.78
C THR A 21 12.29 -0.74 -3.81
N SER A 22 11.52 0.33 -3.58
CA SER A 22 10.43 0.72 -4.45
C SER A 22 11.02 1.16 -5.79
N ASN A 23 10.72 0.40 -6.84
CA ASN A 23 11.15 0.69 -8.20
C ASN A 23 10.68 2.10 -8.62
N GLU A 24 11.44 2.81 -9.46
CA GLU A 24 11.10 4.17 -9.92
C GLU A 24 9.65 4.26 -10.44
N PHE A 25 9.21 3.22 -11.14
CA PHE A 25 7.84 3.04 -11.61
C PHE A 25 6.77 3.23 -10.52
N SER A 26 6.96 2.67 -9.33
CA SER A 26 6.02 2.80 -8.22
C SER A 26 6.03 4.21 -7.63
N THR A 27 7.14 4.94 -7.73
CA THR A 27 7.18 6.34 -7.35
C THR A 27 6.38 7.20 -8.33
N ASP A 28 6.56 6.97 -9.63
CA ASP A 28 5.84 7.70 -10.69
C ASP A 28 4.33 7.45 -10.61
N VAL A 29 3.91 6.19 -10.52
CA VAL A 29 2.50 5.83 -10.34
C VAL A 29 1.93 6.48 -9.07
N TRP A 30 2.69 6.54 -7.98
CA TRP A 30 2.23 7.21 -6.76
C TRP A 30 2.01 8.71 -6.94
N GLN A 31 2.86 9.38 -7.73
CA GLN A 31 2.68 10.81 -8.04
C GLN A 31 1.38 11.07 -8.82
N TRP A 32 0.91 10.09 -9.60
CA TRP A 32 -0.33 10.23 -10.38
C TRP A 32 -1.59 9.96 -9.57
N ILE A 33 -1.54 9.05 -8.60
CA ILE A 33 -2.74 8.56 -7.91
C ILE A 33 -2.91 9.08 -6.47
N ARG A 34 -1.89 9.74 -5.91
CA ARG A 34 -1.96 10.30 -4.55
C ARG A 34 -3.02 11.40 -4.45
N ASN A 35 -3.33 11.81 -3.23
CA ASN A 35 -4.19 12.98 -2.95
C ASN A 35 -5.53 13.00 -3.69
N ARG A 36 -6.11 11.83 -3.98
CA ARG A 36 -7.40 11.70 -4.69
C ARG A 36 -7.40 12.27 -6.11
N GLN A 37 -6.23 12.29 -6.76
CA GLN A 37 -6.08 12.81 -8.12
C GLN A 37 -6.87 12.02 -9.17
N ILE A 38 -7.10 10.72 -8.95
CA ILE A 38 -7.95 9.91 -9.83
C ILE A 38 -9.37 9.85 -9.27
N GLN A 39 -10.31 10.51 -9.95
CA GLN A 39 -11.76 10.41 -9.70
C GLN A 39 -12.18 10.65 -8.23
N GLY A 40 -11.39 11.38 -7.43
CA GLY A 40 -11.67 11.58 -6.00
C GLY A 40 -11.37 10.36 -5.10
N LEU A 41 -10.86 9.26 -5.68
CA LEU A 41 -10.62 7.98 -5.01
C LEU A 41 -9.35 7.99 -4.17
N LYS A 42 -9.39 7.38 -2.99
CA LYS A 42 -8.26 7.42 -2.04
C LYS A 42 -7.38 6.18 -2.18
N PHE A 43 -6.25 6.34 -2.85
CA PHE A 43 -5.24 5.30 -2.95
C PHE A 43 -4.33 5.26 -1.71
N ARG A 44 -3.92 4.05 -1.32
CA ARG A 44 -2.91 3.76 -0.31
C ARG A 44 -1.82 2.90 -0.93
N ARG A 45 -0.57 3.14 -0.54
CA ARG A 45 0.57 2.29 -0.92
C ARG A 45 0.76 1.15 0.06
N GLU A 46 1.21 0.01 -0.46
CA GLU A 46 1.55 -1.20 0.30
C GLU A 46 0.43 -1.64 1.24
N TYR A 47 -0.73 -1.89 0.64
CA TYR A 47 -1.92 -2.26 1.37
C TYR A 47 -1.95 -3.78 1.60
N PRO A 48 -2.02 -4.25 2.86
CA PRO A 48 -2.06 -5.67 3.15
C PRO A 48 -3.44 -6.26 2.83
N ILE A 49 -3.48 -7.24 1.94
CA ILE A 49 -4.67 -8.03 1.59
C ILE A 49 -4.30 -9.51 1.72
N PRO A 50 -4.48 -10.13 2.90
CA PRO A 50 -4.02 -11.49 3.14
C PRO A 50 -4.47 -12.47 2.04
N PRO A 51 -3.56 -13.30 1.49
CA PRO A 51 -2.17 -13.54 1.90
C PRO A 51 -1.11 -12.62 1.24
N TYR A 52 -1.52 -11.58 0.52
CA TYR A 52 -0.65 -10.72 -0.28
C TYR A 52 -0.51 -9.30 0.29
N THR A 53 0.48 -8.56 -0.21
CA THR A 53 0.59 -7.12 -0.04
C THR A 53 0.60 -6.49 -1.42
N VAL A 54 -0.40 -5.66 -1.70
CA VAL A 54 -0.50 -4.96 -2.99
C VAL A 54 0.23 -3.63 -2.91
N ASP A 55 0.94 -3.25 -3.97
CA ASP A 55 1.70 -2.00 -4.01
C ASP A 55 0.79 -0.76 -3.96
N PHE A 56 -0.41 -0.85 -4.55
CA PHE A 56 -1.47 0.17 -4.50
C PHE A 56 -2.85 -0.45 -4.30
N GLY A 57 -3.68 0.17 -3.47
CA GLY A 57 -5.09 -0.19 -3.31
C GLY A 57 -5.95 1.04 -3.05
N CYS A 58 -7.15 1.06 -3.63
CA CYS A 58 -8.16 2.08 -3.32
C CYS A 58 -8.98 1.64 -2.10
N VAL A 59 -9.07 2.49 -1.07
CA VAL A 59 -9.75 2.22 0.21
C VAL A 59 -10.55 3.40 0.73
#